data_AF-A0A9E5ECT7-F1
#
_entry.id   AF-A0A9E5ECT7-F1
#
_cell.length_a   1.000
_cell.length_b   1.000
_cell.length_c   1.000
_cell.angle_alpha   90.00
_cell.angle_beta   90.00
_cell.angle_gamma   90.00
#
_symmetry.space_group_name_H-M   'P 1'
#
loop_
_entity.id
_entity.type
_entity.pdbx_description
1 polymer ?
#
loop_
_entity_poly.entity_id
_entity_poly.type
_entity_poly.pdbx_seq_one_letter_code
_entity_poly.pdbx_strand_id
1 'polypeptide(L)'
;GHLNLPQVKTVLDGAALYIGVDTSVTHLAAACEIPTIALFGPTPPTNFGPWPNGFVGERPYQLRDRTQIVQKVCILQGPGDCVPCRKAGCFDTANSKSECLDLLEPSQVLGAAKKMLGRSTGLS
;
A
#
# COMPACT_ATOMS: atom_id res chain seq x y z
N GLY A 1 14.98 -13.47 -5.61
CA GLY A 1 13.93 -13.47 -6.65
C GLY A 1 14.56 -13.76 -8.00
N HIS A 2 13.80 -14.23 -8.99
CA HIS A 2 14.30 -14.64 -10.31
C HIS A 2 14.06 -13.62 -11.43
N LEU A 3 13.35 -12.52 -11.15
CA LEU A 3 12.99 -11.50 -12.13
C LEU A 3 13.76 -10.19 -11.90
N ASN A 4 14.14 -9.52 -12.98
CA ASN A 4 14.63 -8.15 -12.95
C ASN A 4 13.48 -7.13 -12.99
N LEU A 5 13.77 -5.84 -12.78
CA LEU A 5 12.73 -4.80 -12.70
C LEU A 5 11.84 -4.70 -13.96
N PRO A 6 12.39 -4.67 -15.20
CA PRO A 6 11.56 -4.72 -16.39
C PRO A 6 10.63 -5.94 -16.45
N GLN A 7 11.11 -7.12 -16.05
CA GLN A 7 10.29 -8.33 -16.02
C GLN A 7 9.17 -8.25 -14.98
N VAL A 8 9.44 -7.67 -13.81
CA VAL A 8 8.42 -7.41 -12.80
C VAL A 8 7.35 -6.46 -13.34
N LYS A 9 7.76 -5.39 -14.03
CA LYS A 9 6.83 -4.47 -14.69
C LYS A 9 5.93 -5.19 -15.69
N THR A 10 6.48 -6.06 -16.54
CA THR A 10 5.68 -6.86 -17.48
C THR A 10 4.63 -7.73 -16.78
N VAL A 11 4.96 -8.31 -15.62
CA VAL A 11 3.99 -9.07 -14.82
C VAL A 11 2.92 -8.14 -14.23
N LEU A 12 3.32 -6.97 -13.75
CA LEU A 12 2.40 -5.97 -13.18
C LEU A 12 1.39 -5.44 -14.19
N ASP A 13 1.79 -5.22 -15.46
CA ASP A 13 0.92 -4.71 -16.53
C ASP A 13 -0.35 -5.57 -16.76
N GLY A 14 -0.27 -6.88 -16.48
CA GLY A 14 -1.41 -7.80 -16.59
C GLY A 14 -2.26 -7.92 -15.33
N ALA A 15 -1.90 -7.25 -14.23
CA ALA A 15 -2.56 -7.40 -12.95
C ALA A 15 -3.80 -6.49 -12.85
N ALA A 16 -4.94 -7.05 -12.45
CA ALA A 16 -6.13 -6.27 -12.13
C ALA A 16 -5.98 -5.48 -10.81
N LEU A 17 -5.10 -5.93 -9.92
CA LEU A 17 -4.84 -5.37 -8.60
C LEU A 17 -3.50 -5.87 -8.07
N TYR A 18 -2.69 -4.97 -7.51
CA TYR A 18 -1.52 -5.30 -6.70
C TYR A 18 -1.85 -5.12 -5.21
N ILE A 19 -1.39 -6.04 -4.36
CA ILE A 19 -1.48 -5.94 -2.90
C ILE A 19 -0.11 -6.27 -2.31
N GLY A 20 0.46 -5.37 -1.50
CA GLY A 20 1.77 -5.57 -0.90
C GLY A 20 2.05 -4.62 0.26
N VAL A 21 3.09 -4.92 1.04
CA VAL A 21 3.60 -4.03 2.10
C VAL A 21 4.44 -2.90 1.51
N ASP A 22 4.86 -1.92 2.31
CA ASP A 22 5.73 -0.82 1.85
C ASP A 22 7.10 -1.32 1.36
N THR A 23 7.22 -1.52 0.04
CA THR A 23 8.42 -2.02 -0.66
C THR A 23 8.54 -1.39 -2.03
N SER A 24 9.73 -1.46 -2.64
CA SER A 24 9.97 -0.93 -3.99
C SER A 24 8.99 -1.45 -5.06
N VAL A 25 8.52 -2.70 -4.94
CA VAL A 25 7.57 -3.29 -5.90
C VAL A 25 6.18 -2.63 -5.78
N THR A 26 5.76 -2.26 -4.56
CA THR A 26 4.51 -1.53 -4.31
C THR A 26 4.54 -0.15 -4.97
N HIS A 27 5.67 0.54 -4.87
CA HIS A 27 5.88 1.82 -5.56
C HIS A 27 5.90 1.66 -7.08
N LEU A 28 6.55 0.61 -7.59
CA LEU A 28 6.53 0.30 -9.02
C LEU A 28 5.12 0.02 -9.53
N ALA A 29 4.31 -0.74 -8.79
CA ALA A 29 2.92 -1.02 -9.16
C ALA A 29 2.08 0.26 -9.28
N ALA A 30 2.20 1.17 -8.32
CA ALA A 30 1.52 2.47 -8.36
C ALA A 30 2.00 3.33 -9.54
N ALA A 31 3.32 3.39 -9.78
CA ALA A 31 3.91 4.11 -10.90
C ALA A 31 3.49 3.53 -12.26
N CYS A 32 3.24 2.22 -12.34
CA CYS A 32 2.71 1.55 -13.52
C CYS A 32 1.19 1.67 -13.67
N GLU A 33 0.53 2.57 -12.93
CA GLU A 33 -0.92 2.81 -13.03
C GLU A 33 -1.78 1.58 -12.67
N ILE A 34 -1.21 0.60 -11.95
CA ILE A 34 -1.92 -0.58 -11.48
C ILE A 34 -2.71 -0.22 -10.23
N PRO A 35 -4.01 -0.57 -10.12
CA PRO A 35 -4.74 -0.48 -8.87
C PRO A 35 -3.92 -1.13 -7.75
N THR A 36 -3.57 -0.35 -6.72
CA THR A 36 -2.57 -0.75 -5.73
C THR A 36 -3.15 -0.63 -4.34
N ILE A 37 -3.08 -1.69 -3.55
CA ILE A 37 -3.31 -1.66 -2.10
C ILE A 37 -1.96 -1.82 -1.41
N ALA A 38 -1.54 -0.78 -0.69
CA ALA A 38 -0.33 -0.77 0.09
C ALA A 38 -0.65 -0.93 1.58
N LEU A 39 -0.09 -1.96 2.20
CA LEU A 39 -0.27 -2.29 3.61
C LEU A 39 0.82 -1.60 4.44
N PHE A 40 0.41 -0.72 5.33
CA PHE A 40 1.29 0.09 6.16
C PHE A 40 1.13 -0.26 7.64
N GLY A 41 2.24 -0.31 8.36
CA GLY A 41 2.25 -0.50 9.81
C GLY A 41 3.11 0.58 10.47
N PRO A 42 4.33 0.26 10.90
CA PRO A 42 5.18 1.21 11.61
C PRO A 42 5.59 2.42 10.76
N THR A 43 5.67 2.25 9.44
CA THR A 43 6.11 3.27 8.51
C THR A 43 5.03 4.32 8.24
N PRO A 44 5.35 5.64 8.24
CA PRO A 44 4.37 6.68 7.95
C PRO A 44 4.10 6.81 6.44
N PRO A 45 2.84 6.70 5.98
CA PRO A 45 2.49 6.84 4.56
C PRO A 45 2.69 8.27 4.05
N THR A 46 2.74 9.27 4.93
CA THR A 46 3.10 10.65 4.55
C THR A 46 4.52 10.79 4.00
N ASN A 47 5.40 9.83 4.30
CA ASN A 47 6.80 9.87 3.89
C ASN A 47 7.10 8.84 2.80
N PHE A 48 6.48 7.66 2.91
CA PHE A 48 6.81 6.50 2.09
C PHE A 48 5.60 5.90 1.36
N GLY A 49 4.42 6.52 1.45
CA GLY A 49 3.26 6.07 0.68
C GLY A 49 3.52 6.17 -0.82
N PRO A 50 3.13 5.18 -1.64
CA PRO A 50 3.27 5.26 -3.09
C PRO A 50 2.45 6.41 -3.67
N TRP A 51 3.10 7.35 -4.34
CA TRP A 51 2.41 8.49 -4.96
C TRP A 51 1.63 8.03 -6.19
N PRO A 52 0.34 8.35 -6.31
CA PRO A 52 -0.38 8.12 -7.54
C PRO A 52 0.17 9.00 -8.67
N ASN A 53 0.16 8.52 -9.92
CA ASN A 53 0.64 9.35 -11.02
C ASN A 53 -0.25 10.57 -11.23
N GLY A 54 0.40 11.69 -11.54
CA GLY A 54 -0.29 12.97 -11.78
C GLY A 54 -0.92 13.58 -10.53
N PHE A 55 -0.60 13.08 -9.33
CA PHE A 55 -1.04 13.72 -8.09
C PHE A 55 -0.54 15.18 -8.02
N VAL A 56 -1.46 16.10 -7.71
CA VAL A 56 -1.16 17.53 -7.51
C VAL A 56 -1.49 17.90 -6.07
N GLY A 57 -0.49 18.33 -5.31
CA GLY A 57 -0.62 18.71 -3.92
C GLY A 57 0.66 18.47 -3.13
N GLU A 58 0.68 18.81 -1.84
CA GLU A 58 1.86 18.63 -1.00
C GLU A 58 2.07 17.17 -0.58
N ARG A 59 0.99 16.47 -0.23
CA ARG A 59 1.02 15.07 0.24
C ARG A 59 -0.28 14.34 -0.11
N PRO A 60 -0.22 13.14 -0.70
CA PRO A 60 -1.44 12.38 -1.01
C PRO A 60 -2.11 11.78 0.23
N TYR A 61 -1.34 11.45 1.27
CA TYR A 61 -1.84 10.70 2.43
C TYR A 61 -1.71 11.48 3.73
N GLN A 62 -2.67 11.24 4.62
CA GLN A 62 -2.64 11.62 6.02
C GLN A 62 -1.77 10.67 6.84
N LEU A 63 -1.23 11.16 7.96
CA LEU A 63 -0.35 10.37 8.82
C LEU A 63 -1.06 9.16 9.43
N ARG A 64 -2.35 9.32 9.78
CA ARG A 64 -3.18 8.32 10.45
C ARG A 64 -4.56 8.27 9.85
N ASP A 65 -4.84 7.17 9.16
CA ASP A 65 -6.18 6.78 8.76
C ASP A 65 -6.18 5.28 8.43
N ARG A 66 -7.22 4.55 8.85
CA ARG A 66 -7.36 3.11 8.61
C ARG A 66 -7.38 2.79 7.12
N THR A 67 -7.97 3.66 6.30
CA THR A 67 -8.12 3.42 4.86
C THR A 67 -8.15 4.74 4.10
N GLN A 68 -7.19 4.95 3.23
CA GLN A 68 -7.08 6.15 2.40
C GLN A 68 -7.03 5.74 0.94
N ILE A 69 -7.89 6.31 0.09
CA ILE A 69 -7.88 6.01 -1.35
C ILE A 69 -7.65 7.32 -2.09
N VAL A 70 -6.54 7.39 -2.82
CA VAL A 70 -6.20 8.51 -3.70
C VAL A 70 -5.99 7.94 -5.09
N GLN A 71 -6.87 8.32 -6.01
CA GLN A 71 -6.89 7.79 -7.39
C GLN A 71 -6.87 6.24 -7.39
N LYS A 72 -5.82 5.62 -7.96
CA LYS A 72 -5.64 4.17 -8.07
C LYS A 72 -4.84 3.54 -6.93
N VAL A 73 -4.55 4.30 -5.87
CA VAL A 73 -3.77 3.81 -4.73
C VAL A 73 -4.60 3.85 -3.47
N CYS A 74 -4.63 2.73 -2.76
CA CYS A 74 -5.26 2.56 -1.46
C CYS A 74 -4.18 2.28 -0.41
N ILE A 75 -4.10 3.08 0.64
CA ILE A 75 -3.32 2.79 1.84
C ILE A 75 -4.23 2.11 2.85
N LEU A 76 -3.82 0.96 3.36
CA LEU A 76 -4.41 0.35 4.55
C LEU A 76 -3.38 0.37 5.67
N GLN A 77 -3.62 1.19 6.69
CA GLN A 77 -2.77 1.16 7.88
C GLN A 77 -3.22 0.05 8.84
N GLY A 78 -2.28 -0.49 9.60
CA GLY A 78 -2.47 -1.44 10.70
C GLY A 78 -3.10 -0.82 11.95
N PRO A 79 -3.82 -1.58 12.80
CA PRO A 79 -4.53 -1.00 13.94
C PRO A 79 -3.55 -0.60 15.07
N GLY A 80 -4.02 0.25 15.98
CA GLY A 80 -3.30 0.66 17.18
C GLY A 80 -2.94 2.15 17.19
N ASP A 81 -3.01 2.76 18.38
CA ASP A 81 -2.75 4.20 18.57
C ASP A 81 -1.29 4.58 18.30
N CYS A 82 -0.39 3.61 18.40
CA CYS A 82 1.02 3.79 18.09
C CYS A 82 1.28 3.93 16.59
N VAL A 83 0.34 3.56 15.71
CA VAL A 83 0.54 3.51 14.25
C VAL A 83 0.40 4.91 13.63
N PRO A 84 1.34 5.34 12.76
CA PRO A 84 2.66 4.77 12.51
C PRO A 84 3.64 5.12 13.64
N CYS A 85 4.42 4.15 14.12
CA CYS A 85 5.32 4.33 15.25
C CYS A 85 6.78 4.67 14.87
N ARG A 86 7.12 4.59 13.58
CA ARG A 86 8.47 4.81 13.02
C ARG A 86 9.56 3.88 13.58
N LYS A 87 9.17 2.69 14.03
CA LYS A 87 10.08 1.67 14.57
C LYS A 87 10.32 0.53 13.58
N ALA A 88 11.37 -0.25 13.79
CA ALA A 88 11.61 -1.47 13.00
C ALA A 88 10.59 -2.61 13.31
N GLY A 89 9.89 -2.52 14.44
CA GLY A 89 8.79 -3.36 14.90
C GLY A 89 8.38 -2.94 16.33
N CYS A 90 7.52 -3.69 17.01
CA CYS A 90 6.98 -3.31 18.33
C CYS A 90 8.08 -3.08 19.39
N PHE A 91 9.19 -3.81 19.29
CA PHE A 91 10.36 -3.66 20.17
C PHE A 91 11.53 -2.89 19.53
N ASP A 92 11.29 -2.25 18.39
CA ASP A 92 12.28 -1.46 17.65
C ASP A 92 13.55 -2.24 17.25
N THR A 93 13.36 -3.51 16.89
CA THR A 93 14.43 -4.33 16.29
C THR A 93 13.94 -4.96 14.99
N ALA A 94 14.86 -5.24 14.07
CA ALA A 94 14.54 -5.75 12.74
C ALA A 94 13.74 -7.07 12.73
N ASN A 95 13.88 -7.87 13.80
CA ASN A 95 13.19 -9.16 13.93
C ASN A 95 12.00 -9.10 14.90
N SER A 96 11.67 -7.92 15.42
CA SER A 96 10.51 -7.78 16.31
C SER A 96 9.21 -7.84 15.54
N LYS A 97 8.18 -8.42 16.18
CA LYS A 97 6.83 -8.48 15.61
C LYS A 97 6.30 -7.08 15.30
N SER A 98 5.45 -6.98 14.31
CA SER A 98 4.70 -5.76 14.02
C SER A 98 3.22 -6.07 14.19
N GLU A 99 2.71 -5.91 15.41
CA GLU A 99 1.31 -6.21 15.73
C GLU A 99 0.33 -5.44 14.85
N CYS A 100 0.67 -4.21 14.46
CA CYS A 100 -0.12 -3.45 13.50
C CYS A 100 -0.27 -4.14 12.13
N LEU A 101 0.73 -4.91 11.68
CA LEU A 101 0.61 -5.69 10.45
C LEU A 101 -0.02 -7.06 10.73
N ASP A 102 0.36 -7.73 11.82
CA ASP A 102 -0.16 -9.05 12.20
C ASP A 102 -1.68 -9.02 12.50
N LEU A 103 -2.17 -7.91 13.07
CA LEU A 103 -3.58 -7.69 13.42
C LEU A 103 -4.35 -6.94 12.32
N LEU A 104 -3.74 -6.69 11.16
CA LEU A 104 -4.47 -6.11 10.04
C LEU A 104 -5.49 -7.15 9.52
N GLU A 105 -6.78 -6.83 9.68
CA GLU A 105 -7.83 -7.79 9.38
C GLU A 105 -7.90 -8.13 7.87
N PRO A 106 -7.92 -9.42 7.49
CA PRO A 106 -8.13 -9.82 6.09
C PRO A 106 -9.44 -9.28 5.50
N SER A 107 -10.48 -9.11 6.32
CA SER A 107 -11.76 -8.51 5.94
C SER A 107 -11.59 -7.08 5.39
N GLN A 108 -10.72 -6.27 6.00
CA GLN A 108 -10.43 -4.91 5.57
C GLN A 108 -9.71 -4.90 4.22
N VAL A 109 -8.73 -5.80 4.04
CA VAL A 109 -8.02 -5.98 2.76
C VAL A 109 -8.98 -6.42 1.65
N LEU A 110 -9.84 -7.41 1.93
CA LEU A 110 -10.85 -7.89 0.98
C LEU A 110 -11.87 -6.80 0.64
N GLY A 111 -12.30 -6.00 1.61
CA GLY A 111 -13.20 -4.86 1.40
C GLY A 111 -12.58 -3.80 0.49
N ALA A 112 -11.31 -3.46 0.70
CA ALA A 112 -10.57 -2.56 -0.17
C ALA A 112 -10.39 -3.15 -1.58
N ALA A 113 -10.03 -4.44 -1.70
CA ALA A 113 -9.86 -5.12 -2.98
C ALA A 113 -11.13 -5.07 -3.83
N LYS A 114 -12.29 -5.36 -3.23
CA LYS A 114 -13.59 -5.25 -3.92
C LYS A 114 -13.86 -3.83 -4.42
N LYS A 115 -13.59 -2.81 -3.60
CA LYS A 115 -13.76 -1.39 -3.98
C LYS A 115 -12.82 -0.99 -5.13
N MET A 116 -11.57 -1.42 -5.07
CA MET A 116 -10.55 -1.09 -6.07
C MET A 116 -10.85 -1.78 -7.41
N LEU A 117 -11.22 -3.06 -7.40
CA LEU A 117 -11.58 -3.81 -8.60
C LEU A 117 -12.86 -3.27 -9.28
N GLY A 118 -13.87 -2.88 -8.48
CA GLY A 118 -15.10 -2.30 -9.01
C GLY A 118 -14.94 -0.90 -9.65
N ARG A 119 -13.83 -0.20 -9.39
CA ARG A 119 -13.51 1.08 -10.03
C ARG A 119 -12.85 0.91 -11.40
N SER A 120 -12.13 -0.20 -11.62
CA SER A 120 -11.45 -0.47 -12.88
C SER A 120 -12.41 -0.81 -14.03
N THR A 121 -13.60 -1.33 -13.71
CA THR A 121 -14.63 -1.70 -14.71
C THR A 121 -15.43 -0.52 -15.28
N GLY A 122 -15.18 0.71 -14.83
CA GLY A 122 -15.87 1.92 -15.30
C GLY A 122 -15.09 2.79 -16.28
N LEU A 123 -13.85 2.43 -16.62
CA LEU A 123 -13.05 3.04 -17.68
C LEU A 123 -12.89 2.01 -18.81
N SER A 124 -13.91 1.88 -19.65
CA SER A 124 -13.89 1.13 -20.90
C SER A 124 -14.72 1.88 -21.93
#